data_AF-A0A0F9L8P9-F1
#
_entry.id   AF-A0A0F9L8P9-F1
#
_cell.length_a   1.000
_cell.length_b   1.000
_cell.length_c   1.000
_cell.angle_alpha   90.00
_cell.angle_beta   90.00
_cell.angle_gamma   90.00
#
_symmetry.space_group_name_H-M   'P 1'
#
loop_
_entity.id
_entity.type
_entity.pdbx_description
1 polymer ?
#
loop_
_entity_poly.entity_id
_entity_poly.type
_entity_poly.pdbx_seq_one_letter_code
_entity_poly.pdbx_strand_id
1 'polypeptide(L)'
;MLLSVAVKDADYVIEAILEVLDLKRKIYTELDKLAPKHAILATNSSYIVSSRIADVTSRPDKVCNLHFFNPALVMKLAEIVQGSHTCNLTSG
;
A
#
# COMPACT_ATOMS: atom_id res chain seq x y z
N MET A 1 14.46 -12.15 -6.20
CA MET A 1 13.60 -11.59 -7.27
C MET A 1 13.64 -10.07 -7.13
N LEU A 2 13.99 -9.34 -8.18
CA LEU A 2 14.08 -7.87 -8.11
C LEU A 2 12.68 -7.27 -7.95
N LEU A 3 12.53 -6.26 -7.09
CA LEU A 3 11.26 -5.56 -6.84
C LEU A 3 10.62 -5.07 -8.15
N SER A 4 11.44 -4.61 -9.09
CA SER A 4 11.01 -4.16 -10.42
C SER A 4 10.32 -5.22 -11.27
N VAL A 5 10.68 -6.50 -11.11
CA VAL A 5 10.04 -7.60 -11.84
C VAL A 5 8.72 -7.97 -11.17
N ALA A 6 8.66 -7.89 -9.84
CA ALA A 6 7.47 -8.25 -9.07
C ALA A 6 6.29 -7.27 -9.28
N VAL A 7 6.58 -5.98 -9.49
CA VAL A 7 5.54 -4.94 -9.57
C VAL A 7 5.22 -4.49 -10.99
N LYS A 8 5.94 -4.97 -12.00
CA LYS A 8 5.88 -4.48 -13.38
C LYS A 8 4.47 -4.49 -13.97
N ASP A 9 3.72 -5.55 -13.68
CA ASP A 9 2.37 -5.78 -14.22
C ASP A 9 1.34 -5.85 -13.07
N ALA A 10 1.68 -5.30 -11.90
CA ALA A 10 0.81 -5.35 -10.73
C ALA A 10 -0.27 -4.26 -10.79
N ASP A 11 -1.53 -4.68 -10.63
CA ASP A 11 -2.66 -3.75 -10.43
C ASP A 11 -2.82 -3.35 -8.95
N TYR A 12 -2.32 -4.19 -8.04
CA TYR A 12 -2.42 -4.00 -6.60
C TYR A 12 -1.14 -4.50 -5.91
N VAL A 13 -0.58 -3.70 -5.01
CA VAL A 13 0.60 -4.04 -4.21
C VAL A 13 0.23 -3.93 -2.74
N ILE A 14 0.44 -5.01 -1.98
CA ILE A 14 0.25 -5.02 -0.53
C ILE A 14 1.61 -5.09 0.14
N GLU A 15 1.93 -4.07 0.92
CA GLU A 15 3.14 -3.99 1.71
C GLU A 15 2.87 -4.55 3.12
N ALA A 16 3.66 -5.56 3.52
CA ALA A 16 3.56 -6.27 4.81
C ALA A 16 4.95 -6.48 5.43
N ILE A 17 5.75 -5.41 5.53
CA ILE A 17 7.05 -5.37 6.17
C ILE A 17 6.93 -4.93 7.65
N LEU A 18 8.08 -4.92 8.35
CA LEU A 18 8.21 -4.40 9.71
C LEU A 18 7.61 -3.00 9.89
N GLU A 19 7.11 -2.71 11.08
CA GLU A 19 6.50 -1.44 11.47
C GLU A 19 7.55 -0.34 11.74
N VAL A 20 8.33 -0.03 10.70
CA VAL A 20 9.36 1.03 10.71
C VAL A 20 9.03 2.04 9.61
N LEU A 21 8.66 3.25 10.02
CA LEU A 21 8.17 4.30 9.10
C LEU A 21 9.17 4.63 7.99
N ASP A 22 10.46 4.80 8.32
CA ASP A 22 11.49 5.15 7.33
C ASP A 22 11.67 4.05 6.28
N LEU A 23 11.58 2.78 6.70
CA LEU A 23 11.67 1.65 5.79
C LEU A 23 10.47 1.60 4.84
N LYS A 24 9.25 1.79 5.37
CA LYS A 24 8.03 1.86 4.57
C LYS A 24 8.13 3.02 3.57
N ARG A 25 8.51 4.22 4.00
CA ARG A 25 8.68 5.39 3.12
C ARG A 25 9.70 5.12 1.99
N LYS A 26 10.82 4.46 2.30
CA LYS A 26 11.80 4.09 1.27
C LYS A 26 11.21 3.16 0.23
N ILE A 27 10.51 2.11 0.67
CA ILE A 27 9.88 1.15 -0.24
C ILE A 27 8.78 1.81 -1.08
N TYR A 28 7.94 2.67 -0.48
CA TYR A 28 6.90 3.36 -1.24
C TYR A 28 7.46 4.33 -2.28
N THR A 29 8.60 4.97 -1.99
CA THR A 29 9.33 5.76 -2.99
C THR A 29 9.81 4.91 -4.17
N GLU A 30 10.27 3.68 -3.91
CA GLU A 30 10.69 2.74 -4.95
C GLU A 30 9.50 2.18 -5.73
N LEU A 31 8.42 1.81 -5.04
CA LEU A 31 7.17 1.33 -5.63
C LEU A 31 6.54 2.38 -6.53
N ASP A 32 6.53 3.66 -6.14
CA ASP A 32 6.01 4.74 -6.97
C ASP A 32 6.73 4.87 -8.32
N LYS A 33 8.03 4.54 -8.35
CA LYS A 33 8.86 4.58 -9.57
C LYS A 33 8.72 3.32 -10.43
N LEU A 34 8.57 2.17 -9.78
CA LEU A 34 8.64 0.86 -10.43
C LEU A 34 7.25 0.31 -10.83
N ALA A 35 6.21 0.62 -10.05
CA ALA A 35 4.87 0.12 -10.29
C ALA A 35 4.12 0.98 -11.34
N PRO A 36 3.30 0.34 -12.20
CA PRO A 36 2.43 1.03 -13.14
C PRO A 36 1.61 2.14 -12.50
N LYS A 37 1.39 3.26 -13.19
CA LYS A 37 0.66 4.43 -12.65
C LYS A 37 -0.74 4.11 -12.13
N HIS A 38 -1.39 3.08 -12.67
CA HIS A 38 -2.73 2.66 -12.27
C HIS A 38 -2.74 1.78 -11.02
N ALA A 39 -1.59 1.24 -10.61
CA ALA A 39 -1.48 0.31 -9.50
C ALA A 39 -1.85 0.96 -8.17
N ILE A 40 -2.62 0.25 -7.34
CA ILE A 40 -2.95 0.65 -5.97
C ILE A 40 -1.84 0.16 -5.03
N LEU A 41 -1.38 1.04 -4.15
CA LEU A 41 -0.35 0.74 -3.15
C LEU A 41 -1.00 0.70 -1.76
N ALA A 42 -1.12 -0.49 -1.18
CA ALA A 42 -1.76 -0.71 0.10
C ALA A 42 -0.75 -1.11 1.18
N THR A 43 -0.89 -0.56 2.38
CA THR A 43 -0.12 -0.98 3.56
C THR A 43 -0.96 -1.88 4.46
N ASN A 44 -0.42 -3.01 4.90
CA ASN A 44 -1.02 -3.85 5.95
C ASN A 44 -0.56 -3.41 7.35
N SER A 45 -0.28 -2.13 7.54
CA SER A 45 0.20 -1.62 8.82
C SER A 45 -0.95 -1.42 9.79
N SER A 46 -0.80 -1.95 11.01
CA SER A 46 -1.76 -1.77 12.10
C SER A 46 -1.56 -0.46 12.87
N TYR A 47 -0.38 0.15 12.77
CA TYR A 47 0.01 1.32 13.59
C TYR A 47 0.37 2.56 12.77
N ILE A 48 0.74 2.39 11.50
CA ILE A 48 1.17 3.47 10.61
C ILE A 48 0.06 3.73 9.60
N VAL A 49 -0.63 4.86 9.79
CA VAL A 49 -1.65 5.33 8.85
C VAL A 49 -1.04 5.68 7.49
N SER A 50 -1.78 5.37 6.42
CA SER A 50 -1.36 5.59 5.03
C SER A 50 -0.95 7.03 4.72
N SER A 51 -1.52 8.03 5.41
CA SER A 51 -1.20 9.45 5.23
C SER A 51 0.25 9.80 5.58
N ARG A 52 0.93 8.99 6.39
CA ARG A 52 2.34 9.15 6.74
C ARG A 52 3.30 8.55 5.70
N ILE A 53 2.74 7.94 4.66
CA ILE A 53 3.47 7.28 3.57
C ILE A 53 3.06 7.90 2.22
N ALA A 54 1.80 8.29 2.06
CA ALA A 54 1.28 8.81 0.80
C ALA A 54 2.04 10.04 0.28
N ASP A 55 2.58 10.87 1.18
CA ASP A 55 3.35 12.09 0.86
C ASP A 55 4.68 11.82 0.15
N VAL A 56 5.24 10.61 0.23
CA VAL A 56 6.47 10.25 -0.51
C VAL A 56 6.20 9.72 -1.91
N THR A 57 4.93 9.61 -2.30
CA THR A 57 4.52 9.13 -3.61
C THR A 57 3.98 10.28 -4.45
N SER A 58 4.12 10.19 -5.76
CA SER A 58 3.49 11.13 -6.71
C SER A 58 1.99 10.87 -6.94
N ARG A 59 1.43 9.83 -6.30
CA ARG A 59 0.07 9.31 -6.49
C ARG A 59 -0.66 9.03 -5.17
N PRO A 60 -0.74 10.01 -4.26
CA PRO A 60 -1.31 9.79 -2.93
C PRO A 60 -2.75 9.24 -3.01
N ASP A 61 -3.51 9.57 -4.05
CA ASP A 61 -4.86 9.04 -4.30
C ASP A 61 -4.96 7.53 -4.48
N LYS A 62 -3.83 6.87 -4.79
CA LYS A 62 -3.69 5.42 -4.95
C LYS A 62 -3.04 4.73 -3.76
N VAL A 63 -2.81 5.46 -2.66
CA VAL A 63 -2.28 4.90 -1.43
C VAL A 63 -3.41 4.68 -0.43
N CYS A 64 -3.52 3.46 0.11
CA CYS A 64 -4.54 3.11 1.09
C CYS A 64 -3.97 2.20 2.20
N ASN A 65 -4.70 2.07 3.31
CA ASN A 65 -4.38 1.06 4.31
C ASN A 65 -5.37 -0.11 4.15
N LEU A 66 -4.83 -1.31 4.03
CA LEU A 66 -5.57 -2.56 3.89
C LEU A 66 -5.12 -3.50 5.00
N HIS A 67 -5.85 -3.47 6.11
CA HIS A 67 -5.51 -4.22 7.30
C HIS A 67 -6.15 -5.61 7.26
N PHE A 68 -5.30 -6.64 7.17
CA PHE A 68 -5.68 -8.04 7.27
C PHE A 68 -5.59 -8.52 8.72
N PHE A 69 -6.67 -9.15 9.19
CA PHE A 69 -6.67 -9.81 10.49
C PHE A 69 -5.98 -11.17 10.41
N ASN A 70 -5.09 -11.45 11.36
CA ASN A 70 -4.42 -12.75 11.46
C ASN A 70 -5.39 -13.79 12.07
N PRO A 71 -5.60 -14.97 11.46
CA PRO A 71 -4.94 -15.53 10.28
C PRO A 71 -5.54 -15.02 8.96
N ALA A 72 -4.71 -14.38 8.13
CA ALA A 72 -5.13 -13.76 6.86
C ALA A 72 -5.72 -14.77 5.85
N LEU A 73 -5.34 -16.04 5.95
CA LEU A 73 -5.85 -17.13 5.11
C LEU A 73 -7.24 -17.65 5.56
N VAL A 74 -7.65 -17.36 6.79
CA VAL A 74 -8.90 -17.85 7.39
C VAL A 74 -9.92 -16.73 7.51
N MET A 75 -9.46 -15.49 7.70
CA MET A 75 -10.31 -14.33 7.91
C MET A 75 -10.73 -13.69 6.58
N LYS A 76 -12.05 -13.64 6.34
CA LYS A 76 -12.66 -12.96 5.18
C LYS A 76 -12.80 -11.43 5.36
N LEU A 77 -12.15 -10.87 6.38
CA LEU A 77 -12.32 -9.47 6.77
C LEU A 77 -11.00 -8.75 6.51
N ALA A 78 -11.04 -7.82 5.56
CA ALA A 78 -10.00 -6.84 5.34
C ALA A 78 -10.62 -5.46 5.57
N GLU A 79 -10.01 -4.66 6.42
CA GLU A 79 -10.45 -3.29 6.67
C GLU A 79 -9.72 -2.36 5.70
N ILE A 80 -10.50 -1.68 4.83
CA ILE A 80 -9.98 -0.65 3.94
C ILE A 80 -10.15 0.68 4.65
N VAL A 81 -9.05 1.25 5.16
CA VAL A 81 -9.06 2.58 5.76
C VAL A 81 -8.69 3.59 4.70
N GLN A 82 -9.67 4.40 4.29
CA GLN A 82 -9.47 5.53 3.40
C GLN A 82 -8.79 6.66 4.17
N GLY A 83 -7.62 7.10 3.70
CA GLY A 83 -7.02 8.34 4.17
C GLY A 83 -7.70 9.54 3.49
N SER A 84 -7.52 10.75 4.04
CA SER A 84 -8.01 12.00 3.43
C SER A 84 -7.51 12.24 1.99
N HIS A 85 -6.46 11.53 1.60
CA HIS A 85 -5.82 11.58 0.30
C HIS A 85 -6.33 10.50 -0.67
N THR A 86 -7.00 9.45 -0.19
CA THR A 86 -7.35 8.26 -0.98
C THR A 86 -8.61 8.51 -1.84
N CYS A 87 -8.59 8.09 -3.11
CA CYS A 87 -9.73 8.19 -4.03
C CYS A 87 -10.83 7.16 -3.73
N ASN A 88 -12.10 7.57 -3.86
CA ASN A 88 -13.28 6.75 -3.53
C ASN A 88 -13.46 5.48 -4.43
N LEU A 89 -12.75 5.42 -5.57
CA LEU A 89 -12.79 4.28 -6.50
C LEU A 89 -12.04 3.03 -6.00
N THR A 90 -11.32 3.14 -4.88
CA THR A 90 -10.43 2.08 -4.36
C THR A 90 -11.16 1.04 -3.50
N SER A 91 -12.48 1.18 -3.32
CA SER A 91 -13.31 0.47 -2.33
C SER A 91 -14.33 -0.50 -2.94
N GLY A 92 -14.23 -0.81 -4.23
CA GLY A 92 -15.19 -1.65 -4.97
C GLY A 92 -14.74 -3.09 -5.14
#